data_AF-A0A923PXD8-F1
#
_entry.id   AF-A0A923PXD8-F1
#
_cell.length_a   1.000
_cell.length_b   1.000
_cell.length_c   1.000
_cell.angle_alpha   90.00
_cell.angle_beta   90.00
_cell.angle_gamma   90.00
#
_symmetry.space_group_name_H-M   'P 1'
#
loop_
_entity.id
_entity.type
_entity.pdbx_description
1 polymer ?
#
loop_
_entity_poly.entity_id
_entity_poly.type
_entity_poly.pdbx_seq_one_letter_code
_entity_poly.pdbx_strand_id
1 'polypeptide(L)'
;PRRGTPGLHPIIDLGNELAVDLGFRFYRELTSASKLQPGDIVRLSDAGIRKVDAATKAQLFTYTATVRTITDGDTLLVALILAPGFTHRLKLRLRGLDCPEVATAAGRAAKAFVENLLRPGDEVIISTTKPDKYDRYLADVFIVPSKDVAGLVEPGPGSTPPATAPIFLNNALLSARYDGGAKEE
;
A
#
# COMPACT_ATOMS: atom_id res chain seq x y z
N PRO A 1 -12.56 -3.05 -3.01
CA PRO A 1 -11.12 -2.75 -2.81
C PRO A 1 -10.70 -3.23 -1.41
N ARG A 2 -9.52 -3.79 -1.24
CA ARG A 2 -8.98 -4.17 0.07
C ARG A 2 -8.29 -2.95 0.66
N ARG A 3 -8.92 -2.34 1.68
CA ARG A 3 -8.35 -1.22 2.41
C ARG A 3 -8.15 -1.66 3.86
N GLY A 4 -6.91 -1.98 4.21
CA GLY A 4 -6.55 -2.27 5.60
C GLY A 4 -6.09 -1.03 6.35
N THR A 5 -5.30 -1.24 7.40
CA THR A 5 -4.79 -0.17 8.26
C THR A 5 -3.25 -0.16 8.19
N PRO A 6 -2.62 0.94 7.74
CA PRO A 6 -1.17 1.02 7.66
C PRO A 6 -0.44 0.70 8.97
N GLY A 7 0.65 -0.07 8.87
CA GLY A 7 1.58 -0.35 9.97
C GLY A 7 1.09 -1.37 11.00
N LEU A 8 0.15 -2.24 10.62
CA LEU A 8 -0.23 -3.40 11.40
C LEU A 8 0.45 -4.66 10.87
N HIS A 9 0.98 -5.46 11.79
CA HIS A 9 1.81 -6.62 11.50
C HIS A 9 1.39 -7.82 12.36
N PRO A 10 1.28 -9.03 11.81
CA PRO A 10 1.01 -10.21 12.61
C PRO A 10 2.30 -10.71 13.27
N ILE A 11 2.16 -11.30 14.45
CA ILE A 11 3.15 -12.18 15.04
C ILE A 11 3.01 -13.55 14.39
N ILE A 12 4.13 -14.10 13.96
CA ILE A 12 4.21 -15.43 13.35
C ILE A 12 5.23 -16.28 14.09
N ASP A 13 5.06 -17.59 13.97
CA ASP A 13 6.04 -18.57 14.40
C ASP A 13 6.84 -19.02 13.17
N LEU A 14 8.16 -18.82 13.20
CA LEU A 14 9.08 -19.27 12.15
C LEU A 14 9.61 -20.69 12.41
N GLY A 15 9.08 -21.39 13.41
CA GLY A 15 9.42 -22.75 13.82
C GLY A 15 10.40 -22.80 14.99
N ASN A 16 11.36 -21.87 15.03
CA ASN A 16 12.35 -21.78 16.10
C ASN A 16 12.19 -20.52 16.96
N GLU A 17 11.53 -19.50 16.43
CA GLU A 17 11.40 -18.19 17.07
C GLU A 17 10.12 -17.48 16.62
N LEU A 18 9.62 -16.60 17.50
CA LEU A 18 8.53 -15.71 17.16
C LEU A 18 9.09 -14.47 16.47
N ALA A 19 8.40 -14.03 15.42
CA ALA A 19 8.78 -12.84 14.68
C ALA A 19 7.56 -11.97 14.34
N VAL A 20 7.82 -10.70 14.15
CA VAL A 20 6.89 -9.77 13.51
C VAL A 20 7.03 -9.92 11.99
N ASP A 21 5.96 -10.27 11.30
CA ASP A 21 5.94 -10.29 9.83
C ASP A 21 5.73 -8.88 9.29
N LEU A 22 6.77 -8.31 8.69
CA LEU A 22 6.73 -7.00 8.06
C LEU A 22 6.12 -7.05 6.65
N GLY A 23 5.83 -8.24 6.15
CA GLY A 23 5.52 -8.51 4.76
C GLY A 23 6.77 -8.53 3.89
N PHE A 24 6.58 -8.86 2.61
CA PHE A 24 7.66 -8.95 1.63
C PHE A 24 8.81 -9.89 2.02
N ARG A 25 8.52 -10.90 2.85
CA ARG A 25 9.49 -11.84 3.46
C ARG A 25 10.52 -11.16 4.37
N PHE A 26 10.22 -9.96 4.88
CA PHE A 26 10.98 -9.36 5.96
C PHE A 26 10.34 -9.71 7.30
N TYR A 27 11.16 -10.23 8.20
CA TYR A 27 10.76 -10.60 9.54
C TYR A 27 11.62 -9.85 10.54
N ARG A 28 11.02 -9.43 11.65
CA ARG A 28 11.76 -8.91 12.80
C ARG A 28 11.58 -9.85 13.97
N GLU A 29 12.67 -10.52 14.33
CA GLU A 29 12.71 -11.43 15.48
C GLU A 29 12.25 -10.71 16.76
N LEU A 30 11.52 -11.45 17.59
CA LEU A 30 11.16 -11.01 18.93
C LEU A 30 12.20 -11.50 19.93
N THR A 31 12.54 -10.66 20.90
CA THR A 31 13.34 -11.12 22.04
C THR A 31 12.53 -12.08 22.90
N SER A 32 13.21 -13.04 23.52
CA SER A 32 12.60 -14.19 24.22
C SER A 32 11.70 -13.83 25.42
N ALA A 33 11.66 -12.57 25.85
CA ALA A 33 10.85 -12.08 26.96
C ALA A 33 9.47 -11.51 26.55
N SER A 34 9.05 -11.66 25.29
CA SER A 34 7.76 -11.13 24.83
C SER A 34 6.57 -11.99 25.30
N LYS A 35 5.50 -11.37 25.79
CA LYS A 35 4.20 -12.02 26.09
C LYS A 35 3.32 -12.23 24.84
N LEU A 36 3.86 -11.95 23.65
CA LEU A 36 3.13 -12.02 22.39
C LEU A 36 3.05 -13.46 21.90
N GLN A 37 1.99 -13.78 21.18
CA GLN A 37 1.75 -15.12 20.65
C GLN A 37 1.48 -15.09 19.14
N PRO A 38 1.72 -16.20 18.41
CA PRO A 38 1.34 -16.29 17.00
C PRO A 38 -0.11 -15.90 16.78
N GLY A 39 -0.34 -15.03 15.80
CA GLY A 39 -1.66 -14.48 15.47
C GLY A 39 -1.99 -13.15 16.14
N ASP A 40 -1.23 -12.72 17.15
CA ASP A 40 -1.34 -11.36 17.68
C ASP A 40 -1.05 -10.33 16.60
N ILE A 41 -1.79 -9.22 16.59
CA ILE A 41 -1.53 -8.10 15.68
C ILE A 41 -0.91 -6.96 16.46
N VAL A 42 0.20 -6.43 15.94
CA VAL A 42 1.02 -5.42 16.60
C VAL A 42 1.27 -4.22 15.70
N ARG A 43 1.60 -3.09 16.33
CA ARG A 43 2.18 -1.91 15.71
C ARG A 43 3.59 -1.69 16.21
N LEU A 44 4.48 -1.30 15.31
CA LEU A 44 5.86 -0.94 15.61
C LEU A 44 5.97 0.57 15.74
N SER A 45 6.71 1.02 16.73
CA SER A 45 7.15 2.41 16.88
C SER A 45 8.57 2.45 17.43
N ASP A 46 9.16 3.64 17.50
CA ASP A 46 10.46 3.84 18.16
C ASP A 46 10.43 3.44 19.65
N ALA A 47 9.24 3.46 20.26
CA ALA A 47 9.03 3.02 21.65
C ALA A 47 8.91 1.49 21.81
N GLY A 48 8.90 0.72 20.71
CA GLY A 48 8.85 -0.73 20.72
C GLY A 48 7.64 -1.33 20.03
N ILE A 49 7.10 -2.42 20.59
CA ILE A 49 6.04 -3.24 20.00
C ILE A 49 4.79 -3.16 20.87
N ARG A 50 3.67 -2.77 20.27
CA ARG A 50 2.39 -2.71 20.98
C ARG A 50 1.35 -3.61 20.31
N LYS A 51 0.73 -4.50 21.08
CA LYS A 51 -0.43 -5.28 20.63
C LYS A 51 -1.64 -4.37 20.37
N VAL A 52 -2.43 -4.73 19.37
CA VAL A 52 -3.64 -4.02 18.95
C VAL A 52 -4.80 -5.02 18.95
N ASP A 53 -5.44 -5.19 20.10
CA ASP A 53 -6.44 -6.25 20.32
C ASP A 53 -7.68 -6.14 19.39
N ALA A 54 -8.06 -4.92 18.99
CA ALA A 54 -9.19 -4.68 18.10
C ALA A 54 -8.87 -4.91 16.61
N ALA A 55 -7.60 -5.17 16.26
CA ALA A 55 -7.21 -5.37 14.87
C ALA A 55 -7.58 -6.76 14.36
N THR A 56 -7.87 -6.85 13.06
CA THR A 56 -8.23 -8.09 12.38
C THR A 56 -7.28 -8.37 11.23
N LYS A 57 -7.22 -9.64 10.79
CA LYS A 57 -6.38 -10.06 9.65
C LYS A 57 -6.69 -9.31 8.35
N ALA A 58 -7.92 -8.82 8.18
CA ALA A 58 -8.32 -8.04 7.01
C ALA A 58 -7.61 -6.66 6.92
N GLN A 59 -7.04 -6.18 8.03
CA GLN A 59 -6.35 -4.90 8.11
C GLN A 59 -4.84 -4.99 7.83
N LEU A 60 -4.28 -6.21 7.79
CA LEU A 60 -2.85 -6.45 7.61
C LEU A 60 -2.37 -6.12 6.20
N PHE A 61 -1.04 -6.10 6.03
CA PHE A 61 -0.36 -5.91 4.74
C PHE A 61 -0.80 -4.63 4.00
N THR A 62 -1.07 -3.59 4.79
CA THR A 62 -1.36 -2.25 4.31
C THR A 62 -0.22 -1.33 4.76
N TYR A 63 0.23 -0.47 3.86
CA TYR A 63 1.44 0.33 4.06
C TYR A 63 1.24 1.74 3.51
N THR A 64 1.90 2.71 4.13
CA THR A 64 2.14 4.01 3.52
C THR A 64 3.35 3.89 2.59
N ALA A 65 3.23 4.41 1.38
CA ALA A 65 4.30 4.39 0.40
C ALA A 65 4.43 5.74 -0.31
N THR A 66 5.66 6.16 -0.56
CA THR A 66 5.98 7.32 -1.39
C THR A 66 6.17 6.85 -2.83
N VAL A 67 5.45 7.46 -3.77
CA VAL A 67 5.62 7.25 -5.21
C VAL A 67 6.99 7.78 -5.63
N ARG A 68 7.78 6.95 -6.31
CA ARG A 68 9.09 7.34 -6.85
C ARG A 68 9.05 7.53 -8.36
N THR A 69 8.38 6.61 -9.06
CA THR A 69 8.28 6.67 -10.52
C THR A 69 7.03 5.95 -10.98
N ILE A 70 6.33 6.55 -11.94
CA ILE A 70 5.29 5.88 -12.72
C ILE A 70 6.01 5.17 -13.88
N THR A 71 6.14 3.85 -13.81
CA THR A 71 6.83 3.08 -14.86
C THR A 71 5.91 2.96 -16.07
N ASP A 72 4.73 2.37 -15.83
CA ASP A 72 3.68 2.11 -16.81
C ASP A 72 2.31 2.49 -16.21
N GLY A 73 1.24 2.40 -17.02
CA GLY A 73 -0.11 2.71 -16.57
C GLY A 73 -0.62 1.85 -15.39
N ASP A 74 0.01 0.71 -15.11
CA ASP A 74 -0.36 -0.17 -13.98
C ASP A 74 0.83 -0.57 -13.10
N THR A 75 2.00 0.05 -13.29
CA THR A 75 3.23 -0.35 -12.60
C THR A 75 3.93 0.87 -12.01
N LEU A 76 4.11 0.87 -10.70
CA LEU A 76 4.69 1.97 -9.92
C LEU A 76 5.96 1.51 -9.22
N LEU A 77 7.00 2.34 -9.21
CA LEU A 77 8.11 2.21 -8.28
C LEU A 77 7.78 3.02 -7.02
N VAL A 78 7.76 2.37 -5.86
CA VAL A 78 7.45 3.02 -4.59
C VAL A 78 8.51 2.74 -3.53
N ALA A 79 8.53 3.57 -2.50
CA ALA A 79 9.25 3.33 -1.26
C ALA A 79 8.23 3.21 -0.11
N LEU A 80 8.11 2.03 0.51
CA LEU A 80 7.23 1.84 1.68
C LEU A 80 8.01 1.85 2.98
N ILE A 81 7.34 2.34 4.01
CA ILE A 81 7.82 2.26 5.39
C ILE A 81 7.25 0.95 5.96
N LEU A 82 8.11 -0.04 6.20
CA LEU A 82 7.68 -1.30 6.82
C LEU A 82 7.79 -1.25 8.35
N ALA A 83 8.76 -0.49 8.86
CA ALA A 83 9.01 -0.27 10.27
C ALA A 83 9.76 1.06 10.45
N PRO A 84 9.78 1.65 11.67
CA PRO A 84 10.61 2.81 11.94
C PRO A 84 12.07 2.57 11.53
N GLY A 85 12.65 3.50 10.77
CA GLY A 85 14.00 3.40 10.22
C GLY A 85 14.18 2.40 9.07
N PHE A 86 13.15 1.64 8.67
CA PHE A 86 13.24 0.63 7.61
C PHE A 86 12.32 0.93 6.44
N THR A 87 12.93 1.31 5.31
CA THR A 87 12.25 1.58 4.05
C THR A 87 12.56 0.49 3.03
N HIS A 88 11.53 -0.08 2.40
CA HIS A 88 11.68 -1.02 1.30
C HIS A 88 11.28 -0.36 -0.02
N ARG A 89 12.05 -0.58 -1.08
CA ARG A 89 11.76 -0.07 -2.43
C ARG A 89 11.44 -1.25 -3.34
N LEU A 90 10.31 -1.18 -4.03
CA LEU A 90 9.90 -2.21 -4.99
C LEU A 90 9.02 -1.65 -6.10
N LYS A 91 8.91 -2.44 -7.16
CA LYS A 91 7.88 -2.27 -8.19
C LYS A 91 6.59 -2.93 -7.70
N LEU A 92 5.50 -2.17 -7.74
CA LEU A 92 4.15 -2.63 -7.47
C LEU A 92 3.34 -2.64 -8.75
N ARG A 93 2.57 -3.72 -8.94
CA ARG A 93 1.59 -3.81 -10.02
C ARG A 93 0.19 -3.60 -9.47
N LEU A 94 -0.60 -2.79 -10.15
CA LEU A 94 -1.98 -2.55 -9.77
C LEU A 94 -2.80 -3.83 -9.97
N ARG A 95 -3.42 -4.29 -8.88
CA ARG A 95 -4.20 -5.52 -8.88
C ARG A 95 -5.41 -5.40 -9.81
N GLY A 96 -5.60 -6.41 -10.66
CA GLY A 96 -6.73 -6.48 -11.59
C GLY A 96 -6.60 -5.59 -12.82
N LEU A 97 -5.44 -4.98 -13.04
CA LEU A 97 -5.16 -4.19 -14.23
C LEU A 97 -4.09 -4.86 -15.10
N ASP A 98 -4.32 -4.75 -16.40
CA ASP A 98 -3.36 -5.13 -17.43
C ASP A 98 -3.32 -4.02 -18.48
N CYS A 99 -2.41 -3.06 -18.29
CA CYS A 99 -2.17 -1.95 -19.20
C CYS A 99 -1.35 -2.41 -20.40
N PRO A 100 -1.66 -1.88 -21.61
CA PRO A 100 -0.80 -2.09 -22.76
C PRO A 100 0.62 -1.60 -22.49
N GLU A 101 1.59 -2.23 -23.15
CA GLU A 101 3.00 -1.85 -23.08
C GLU A 101 3.20 -0.37 -23.38
N VAL A 102 4.07 0.31 -22.62
CA VAL A 102 4.32 1.76 -22.75
C VAL A 102 4.85 2.17 -24.13
N ALA A 103 5.40 1.23 -24.89
CA ALA A 103 5.79 1.44 -26.29
C ALA A 103 4.59 1.69 -27.22
N THR A 104 3.38 1.29 -26.82
CA THR A 104 2.14 1.49 -27.59
C THR A 104 1.51 2.85 -27.27
N ALA A 105 0.68 3.38 -28.18
CA ALA A 105 -0.05 4.62 -27.94
C ALA A 105 -1.00 4.51 -26.74
N ALA A 106 -1.70 3.37 -26.61
CA ALA A 106 -2.59 3.09 -25.50
C ALA A 106 -1.83 2.99 -24.16
N GLY A 107 -0.64 2.38 -24.15
CA GLY A 107 0.21 2.32 -22.96
C GLY A 107 0.71 3.70 -22.50
N ARG A 108 1.10 4.57 -23.44
CA ARG A 108 1.45 5.97 -23.14
C ARG A 108 0.27 6.75 -22.57
N ALA A 109 -0.93 6.57 -23.12
CA ALA A 109 -2.14 7.21 -22.62
C ALA A 109 -2.48 6.75 -21.19
N ALA A 110 -2.39 5.44 -20.92
CA ALA A 110 -2.61 4.88 -19.59
C ALA A 110 -1.59 5.43 -18.58
N LYS A 111 -0.32 5.51 -18.97
CA LYS A 111 0.73 6.11 -18.14
C LYS A 111 0.44 7.60 -17.85
N ALA A 112 0.16 8.39 -18.88
CA ALA A 112 -0.13 9.82 -18.73
C ALA A 112 -1.34 10.06 -17.81
N PHE A 113 -2.35 9.20 -17.87
CA PHE A 113 -3.49 9.26 -16.95
C PHE A 113 -3.05 9.10 -15.48
N VAL A 114 -2.18 8.13 -15.18
CA VAL A 114 -1.63 7.97 -13.81
C VAL A 114 -0.78 9.16 -13.42
N GLU A 115 0.06 9.68 -14.32
CA GLU A 115 0.92 10.85 -14.07
C GLU A 115 0.12 12.13 -13.81
N ASN A 116 -1.11 12.22 -14.33
CA ASN A 116 -2.03 13.32 -14.01
C ASN A 116 -2.62 13.21 -12.61
N LEU A 117 -2.72 12.01 -12.04
CA LEU A 117 -3.28 11.75 -10.71
C LEU A 117 -2.21 11.66 -9.61
N LEU A 118 -1.00 11.22 -9.97
CA LEU A 118 0.10 10.97 -9.05
C LEU A 118 1.40 11.54 -9.59
N ARG A 119 2.18 12.14 -8.71
CA ARG A 119 3.51 12.65 -8.98
C ARG A 119 4.55 11.93 -8.12
N PRO A 120 5.81 11.83 -8.59
CA PRO A 120 6.91 11.45 -7.71
C PRO A 120 6.95 12.33 -6.45
N GLY A 121 6.99 11.70 -5.28
CA GLY A 121 6.91 12.36 -3.99
C GLY A 121 5.55 12.25 -3.30
N ASP A 122 4.48 11.94 -4.04
CA ASP A 122 3.15 11.77 -3.45
C ASP A 122 3.11 10.54 -2.53
N GLU A 123 2.35 10.66 -1.45
CA GLU A 123 2.08 9.57 -0.52
C GLU A 123 0.79 8.86 -0.87
N VAL A 124 0.84 7.53 -0.88
CA VAL A 124 -0.30 6.66 -1.14
C VAL A 124 -0.42 5.61 -0.05
N ILE A 125 -1.63 5.12 0.16
CA ILE A 125 -1.86 3.91 0.93
C ILE A 125 -1.94 2.75 -0.04
N ILE A 126 -1.20 1.68 0.23
CA ILE A 126 -1.28 0.45 -0.55
C ILE A 126 -1.76 -0.69 0.33
N SER A 127 -2.56 -1.59 -0.23
CA SER A 127 -2.83 -2.90 0.37
C SER A 127 -2.31 -3.96 -0.57
N THR A 128 -1.33 -4.74 -0.11
CA THR A 128 -0.70 -5.76 -0.94
C THR A 128 -1.37 -7.12 -0.74
N THR A 129 -1.28 -7.92 -1.79
CA THR A 129 -1.68 -9.33 -1.76
C THR A 129 -0.47 -10.20 -2.10
N LYS A 130 -0.61 -11.52 -1.92
CA LYS A 130 0.45 -12.47 -2.22
C LYS A 130 0.99 -12.25 -3.65
N PRO A 131 2.29 -12.49 -3.86
CA PRO A 131 2.89 -12.33 -5.18
C PRO A 131 2.19 -13.22 -6.21
N ASP A 132 2.10 -12.73 -7.45
CA ASP A 132 1.58 -13.52 -8.57
C ASP A 132 2.58 -14.62 -9.02
N LYS A 133 2.25 -15.34 -10.10
CA LYS A 133 3.10 -16.40 -10.66
C LYS A 133 4.49 -15.93 -11.14
N TYR A 134 4.73 -14.62 -11.18
CA TYR A 134 6.01 -14.00 -11.56
C TYR A 134 6.70 -13.30 -10.38
N ASP A 135 6.31 -13.65 -9.15
CA ASP A 135 6.81 -13.07 -7.89
C ASP A 135 6.57 -11.56 -7.76
N ARG A 136 5.57 -11.01 -8.47
CA ARG A 136 5.23 -9.58 -8.43
C ARG A 136 4.15 -9.30 -7.39
N TYR A 137 4.37 -8.30 -6.54
CA TYR A 137 3.37 -7.87 -5.58
C TYR A 137 2.24 -7.10 -6.27
N LEU A 138 1.03 -7.64 -6.14
CA LEU A 138 -0.20 -6.99 -6.58
C LEU A 138 -0.76 -6.12 -5.46
N ALA A 139 -1.10 -4.88 -5.79
CA ALA A 139 -1.58 -3.90 -4.81
C ALA A 139 -2.86 -3.20 -5.25
N ASP A 140 -3.71 -2.92 -4.25
CA ASP A 140 -4.74 -1.90 -4.32
C ASP A 140 -4.11 -0.56 -3.86
N VAL A 141 -4.19 0.48 -4.69
CA VAL A 141 -3.57 1.79 -4.41
C VAL A 141 -4.64 2.85 -4.17
N PHE A 142 -4.53 3.54 -3.04
CA PHE A 142 -5.41 4.62 -2.62
C PHE A 142 -4.63 5.92 -2.54
N ILE A 143 -5.00 6.89 -3.37
CA ILE A 143 -4.47 8.25 -3.32
C ILE A 143 -5.20 8.97 -2.19
N VAL A 144 -4.44 9.43 -1.21
CA VAL A 144 -4.95 10.20 -0.08
C VAL A 144 -4.58 11.67 -0.29
N PRO A 145 -5.50 12.63 -0.08
CA PRO A 145 -5.15 14.04 -0.13
C PRO A 145 -4.04 14.33 0.88
N SER A 146 -3.08 15.19 0.53
CA SER A 146 -1.85 15.45 1.30
C SER A 146 -2.05 15.91 2.76
N LYS A 147 -3.28 16.17 3.21
CA LYS A 147 -3.62 16.49 4.60
C LYS A 147 -4.15 15.31 5.43
N ASP A 148 -4.47 14.17 4.82
CA ASP A 148 -5.08 13.03 5.50
C ASP A 148 -4.10 11.92 5.88
N VAL A 149 -2.84 11.98 5.43
CA VAL A 149 -1.81 11.00 5.84
C VAL A 149 -1.45 11.18 7.31
N ALA A 150 -1.54 12.42 7.81
CA ALA A 150 -1.38 12.77 9.23
C ALA A 150 -2.58 12.32 10.10
N GLY A 151 -3.73 12.02 9.50
CA GLY A 151 -4.96 11.63 10.21
C GLY A 151 -4.98 10.19 10.77
N LEU A 152 -3.86 9.46 10.68
CA LEU A 152 -3.66 8.16 11.34
C LEU A 152 -2.85 8.27 12.65
N VAL A 153 -2.50 9.51 13.04
CA VAL A 153 -2.17 9.90 14.41
C VAL A 153 -3.39 10.66 14.94
N GLU A 154 -3.89 10.28 16.12
CA GLU A 154 -5.10 10.85 16.73
C GLU A 154 -5.18 12.38 16.53
N PRO A 155 -6.22 12.92 15.88
CA PRO A 155 -6.37 14.37 15.76
C PRO A 155 -6.68 14.96 17.14
N GLY A 156 -5.86 15.92 17.58
CA GLY A 156 -6.20 16.78 18.70
C GLY A 156 -7.51 17.54 18.44
N PRO A 157 -8.28 17.90 19.48
CA PRO A 157 -9.60 18.49 19.30
C PRO A 157 -9.48 19.88 18.67
N GLY A 158 -9.92 20.04 17.42
CA GLY A 158 -10.11 21.37 16.82
C GLY A 158 -9.83 21.55 15.33
N SER A 159 -9.40 20.53 14.59
CA SER A 159 -9.21 20.65 13.13
C SER A 159 -10.24 19.84 12.34
N THR A 160 -11.09 20.53 11.58
CA THR A 160 -11.96 19.90 10.57
C THR A 160 -11.16 19.72 9.28
N PRO A 161 -10.84 18.49 8.83
CA PRO A 161 -10.13 18.27 7.57
C PRO A 161 -11.07 18.50 6.36
N PRO A 162 -10.56 19.02 5.22
CA PRO A 162 -11.36 19.14 4.01
C PRO A 162 -11.64 17.77 3.40
N ALA A 163 -12.91 17.54 3.06
CA ALA A 163 -13.42 16.28 2.52
C ALA A 163 -13.09 16.11 1.02
N THR A 164 -11.94 15.52 0.70
CA THR A 164 -11.73 14.92 -0.62
C THR A 164 -11.61 13.42 -0.43
N ALA A 165 -12.59 12.65 -0.92
CA ALA A 165 -12.58 11.20 -0.75
C ALA A 165 -11.32 10.57 -1.38
N PRO A 166 -10.74 9.53 -0.75
CA PRO A 166 -9.55 8.88 -1.29
C PRO A 166 -9.85 8.26 -2.67
N ILE A 167 -8.99 8.53 -3.64
CA ILE A 167 -9.15 8.01 -5.01
C ILE A 167 -8.58 6.59 -5.05
N PHE A 168 -9.41 5.61 -5.42
CA PHE A 168 -8.95 4.25 -5.67
C PHE A 168 -8.39 4.15 -7.11
N LEU A 169 -7.06 4.19 -7.24
CA LEU A 169 -6.38 4.30 -8.53
C LEU A 169 -6.74 3.16 -9.49
N ASN A 170 -6.91 1.94 -8.98
CA ASN A 170 -7.19 0.78 -9.83
C ASN A 170 -8.53 0.96 -10.60
N ASN A 171 -9.55 1.57 -9.98
CA ASN A 171 -10.82 1.84 -10.65
C ASN A 171 -10.74 3.06 -11.58
N ALA A 172 -10.00 4.11 -11.20
CA ALA A 172 -9.86 5.32 -12.01
C ALA A 172 -9.27 5.00 -13.40
N LEU A 173 -8.33 4.05 -13.45
CA LEU A 173 -7.77 3.56 -14.72
C LEU A 173 -8.77 2.74 -15.55
N LEU A 174 -9.66 1.97 -14.92
CA LEU A 174 -10.70 1.24 -15.64
C LEU A 174 -11.74 2.18 -16.24
N SER A 175 -12.16 3.22 -15.51
CA SER A 175 -13.10 4.22 -16.04
C SER A 175 -12.50 5.02 -17.19
N ALA A 176 -11.22 5.39 -17.12
CA ALA A 176 -10.55 6.09 -18.22
C ALA A 176 -10.48 5.27 -19.52
N ARG A 177 -10.46 3.92 -19.43
CA ARG A 177 -10.54 3.05 -20.61
C ARG A 177 -11.93 3.04 -21.25
N TYR A 178 -13.00 3.26 -20.48
CA TYR A 178 -14.36 3.32 -21.00
C TYR A 178 -14.66 4.66 -21.71
N ASP A 179 -14.03 5.76 -21.28
CA ASP A 179 -14.17 7.06 -21.95
C ASP A 179 -13.37 7.17 -23.27
N GLY A 180 -12.42 6.26 -23.50
CA GLY A 180 -11.69 6.13 -24.77
C GLY A 180 -12.32 5.17 -25.79
N GLY A 181 -13.49 4.58 -25.46
CA GLY A 181 -14.07 3.45 -26.19
C GLY A 181 -15.51 3.65 -26.68
N ALA A 182 -15.95 4.89 -26.91
CA ALA A 182 -17.23 5.17 -27.55
C ALA A 182 -17.06 6.09 -28.76
N LYS A 183 -16.69 5.48 -29.90
CA LYS A 183 -17.16 5.76 -31.27
C LYS A 183 -16.27 5.03 -32.29
N GLU A 184 -16.60 3.78 -32.57
CA GLU A 184 -16.46 3.18 -33.90
C GLU A 184 -17.62 2.18 -34.06
N GLU A 185 -18.80 2.73 -34.40
CA GLU A 185 -19.73 2.34 -35.47
C GLU A 185 -21.05 3.11 -35.32
#